data_AF-A0A1S2ZCU3-F1
#
_entry.id   AF-A0A1S2ZCU3-F1
#
_cell.length_a   1.000
_cell.length_b   1.000
_cell.length_c   1.000
_cell.angle_alpha   90.00
_cell.angle_beta   90.00
_cell.angle_gamma   90.00
#
_symmetry.space_group_name_H-M   'P 1'
#
loop_
_entity.id
_entity.type
_entity.pdbx_description
1 polymer ?
#
loop_
_entity_poly.entity_id
_entity_poly.type
_entity_poly.pdbx_seq_one_letter_code
_entity_poly.pdbx_strand_id
1 'polypeptide(L)'
;MNGEAICSALPTIPYHKLADLRYLSRGASGTVSSARHADWRIQVAVKHLHIHTPLLTSERNDVLREAEILHKARFSYILPILGICNEPEFLGIVTEYMPNGSLNELLHRKTEYPNVGWPLRFRILHEIALGVNYLHNMNPPLLHHDLKTQNILLDSEFHVKIADFGLSKWRMMSLSQSRSSKSAPEGGTIIYMPPENYEPGQKSRASVKHDIYSYAVITWEVLSRKQPFEEVTNPLQIMFSVSQGRRPDTNEESLPFDIPHRAIMISLIESGWAQNPDERPSFLKCLIELEPILRTFEEITFLEAVIQLKKTKLQSTSSTIHLCDKKNVEFSLNVSVNHSPQEESCGSSKLYESGGTPGTLRSLSAIQDSNFLSEKVQDSSVKCTASHSWESRISAIQKMTLCNHKTVPCSLTIINPLVAEENSERLQPGVAQQWIQSKREEIVSQMTEACLNQSLDALLSRDLIMKEDYELVSTKPTRTSKVRQLLDITDIQGEEFAKVIVQKLKDNKQMGLQPYPEILIVSQSPSLSILKNNTL
;
A
#
# COMPACT_ATOMS: atom_id res chain seq x y z
N MET A 1 1.01 13.03 -40.01
CA MET A 1 0.53 14.25 -39.33
C MET A 1 1.56 14.58 -38.26
N ASN A 2 2.36 15.63 -38.46
CA ASN A 2 3.28 16.12 -37.44
C ASN A 2 2.46 16.87 -36.40
N GLY A 3 2.03 16.17 -35.35
CA GLY A 3 1.45 16.83 -34.18
C GLY A 3 2.58 17.52 -33.42
N GLU A 4 2.47 18.84 -33.24
CA GLU A 4 3.37 19.58 -32.36
C GLU A 4 3.30 19.00 -30.94
N ALA A 5 4.46 18.81 -30.30
CA ALA A 5 4.53 18.25 -28.96
C ALA A 5 4.03 19.26 -27.92
N ILE A 6 2.92 18.95 -27.24
CA ILE A 6 2.46 19.72 -26.09
C ILE A 6 3.38 19.38 -24.91
N CYS A 7 4.23 20.33 -24.50
CA CYS A 7 5.17 20.14 -23.39
C CYS A 7 4.63 20.79 -22.11
N SER A 8 4.48 19.99 -21.05
CA SER A 8 4.27 20.48 -19.67
C SER A 8 5.63 20.58 -18.98
N ALA A 9 5.95 21.73 -18.40
CA ALA A 9 7.17 21.89 -17.58
C ALA A 9 6.93 21.37 -16.15
N LEU A 10 7.95 20.76 -15.53
CA LEU A 10 7.92 20.39 -14.12
C LEU A 10 8.18 21.65 -13.27
N PRO A 11 7.29 22.03 -12.33
CA PRO A 11 7.50 23.21 -11.50
C PRO A 11 8.71 23.08 -10.58
N THR A 12 9.48 24.16 -10.43
CA THR A 12 10.47 24.30 -9.36
C THR A 12 9.80 24.91 -8.14
N ILE A 13 9.88 24.24 -6.99
CA ILE A 13 9.26 24.66 -5.73
C ILE A 13 10.39 25.16 -4.81
N PRO A 14 10.42 26.47 -4.45
CA PRO A 14 11.41 26.99 -3.51
C PRO A 14 11.29 26.35 -2.12
N TYR A 15 12.42 26.10 -1.45
CA TYR A 15 12.42 25.42 -0.15
C TYR A 15 11.52 26.09 0.90
N HIS A 16 11.52 27.43 0.97
CA HIS A 16 10.70 28.19 1.91
C HIS A 16 9.18 28.03 1.71
N LYS A 17 8.73 27.44 0.59
CA LYS A 17 7.32 27.09 0.35
C LYS A 17 6.93 25.75 0.96
N LEU A 18 7.87 24.97 1.46
CA LEU A 18 7.65 23.68 2.13
C LEU A 18 7.62 23.90 3.65
N ALA A 19 6.44 24.22 4.18
CA ALA A 19 6.23 24.43 5.62
C ALA A 19 6.02 23.10 6.37
N ASP A 20 6.20 23.12 7.69
CA ASP A 20 5.91 21.99 8.58
C ASP A 20 6.60 20.67 8.17
N LEU A 21 7.86 20.75 7.75
CA LEU A 21 8.62 19.59 7.29
C LEU A 21 8.80 18.58 8.44
N ARG A 22 8.17 17.41 8.34
CA ARG A 22 8.22 16.34 9.33
C ARG A 22 8.77 15.07 8.73
N TYR A 23 9.79 14.50 9.35
CA TYR A 23 10.37 13.21 8.99
C TYR A 23 9.30 12.10 8.99
N LEU A 24 9.29 11.27 7.94
CA LEU A 24 8.44 10.08 7.85
C LEU A 24 9.28 8.81 7.85
N SER A 25 10.26 8.72 6.95
CA SER A 25 11.07 7.52 6.77
C SER A 25 12.41 7.82 6.11
N ARG A 26 13.32 6.84 6.17
CA ARG A 26 14.62 6.86 5.52
C ARG A 26 14.88 5.51 4.87
N GLY A 27 15.37 5.52 3.63
CA GLY A 27 15.79 4.32 2.90
C GLY A 27 17.04 4.59 2.06
N ALA A 28 17.47 3.59 1.27
CA ALA A 28 18.62 3.70 0.37
C ALA A 28 18.51 4.88 -0.61
N SER A 29 17.28 5.23 -1.00
CA SER A 29 16.97 6.30 -1.96
C SER A 29 16.91 7.71 -1.35
N GLY A 30 17.15 7.85 -0.03
CA GLY A 30 17.14 9.12 0.69
C GLY A 30 16.14 9.18 1.85
N THR A 31 15.79 10.40 2.26
CA THR A 31 14.84 10.68 3.34
C THR A 31 13.51 11.14 2.78
N VAL A 32 12.40 10.64 3.33
CA VAL A 32 11.05 11.10 2.99
C VAL A 32 10.48 11.89 4.15
N SER A 33 9.94 13.07 3.86
CA SER A 33 9.28 13.95 4.83
C SER A 33 7.91 14.37 4.32
N SER A 34 6.95 14.57 5.23
CA SER A 34 5.72 15.30 4.91
C SER A 34 5.97 16.80 5.04
N ALA A 35 5.27 17.60 4.25
CA ALA A 35 5.26 19.05 4.34
C ALA A 35 3.87 19.57 3.98
N ARG A 36 3.64 20.87 4.21
CA ARG A 36 2.51 21.60 3.64
C ARG A 36 3.03 22.64 2.65
N HIS A 37 2.53 22.62 1.42
CA HIS A 37 2.89 23.67 0.47
C HIS A 37 2.20 24.99 0.87
N ALA A 38 2.98 26.04 1.10
CA ALA A 38 2.51 27.31 1.66
C ALA A 38 1.44 27.99 0.79
N ASP A 39 1.61 27.98 -0.54
CA ASP A 39 0.67 28.63 -1.45
C ASP A 39 -0.52 27.74 -1.83
N TRP A 40 -0.27 26.49 -2.25
CA TRP A 40 -1.31 25.55 -2.65
C TRP A 40 -2.16 25.02 -1.49
N ARG A 41 -1.70 25.19 -0.25
CA ARG A 41 -2.39 24.79 1.00
C ARG A 41 -2.65 23.29 1.15
N ILE A 42 -2.07 22.45 0.30
CA ILE A 42 -2.14 20.99 0.36
C ILE A 42 -0.97 20.37 1.12
N GLN A 43 -1.18 19.16 1.65
CA GLN A 43 -0.11 18.32 2.18
C GLN A 43 0.65 17.66 1.02
N VAL A 44 1.97 17.58 1.14
CA VAL A 44 2.87 17.01 0.14
C VAL A 44 3.86 16.05 0.81
N ALA A 45 4.40 15.12 0.03
CA ALA A 45 5.57 14.35 0.42
C ALA A 45 6.82 14.88 -0.30
N VAL A 46 7.94 14.90 0.40
CA VAL A 46 9.22 15.39 -0.11
C VAL A 46 10.25 14.29 0.08
N LYS A 47 10.72 13.69 -1.01
CA LYS A 47 11.86 12.75 -1.03
C LYS A 47 13.12 13.56 -1.29
N HIS A 48 14.02 13.67 -0.32
CA HIS A 48 15.20 14.53 -0.38
C HIS A 48 16.47 13.80 0.05
N LEU A 49 17.59 14.31 -0.44
CA LEU A 49 18.93 13.84 -0.06
C LEU A 49 19.36 14.45 1.27
N HIS A 50 20.34 13.82 1.91
CA HIS A 50 20.81 14.20 3.24
C HIS A 50 21.24 15.68 3.31
N ILE A 51 20.60 16.43 4.21
CA ILE A 51 20.83 17.87 4.45
C ILE A 51 22.26 18.14 4.98
N HIS A 52 22.96 17.12 5.51
CA HIS A 52 24.22 17.29 6.24
C HIS A 52 25.48 16.86 5.46
N THR A 53 25.35 16.40 4.22
CA THR A 53 26.49 16.01 3.37
C THR A 53 26.49 16.83 2.09
N PRO A 54 27.64 17.39 1.65
CA PRO A 54 27.73 18.07 0.36
C PRO A 54 27.24 17.14 -0.75
N LEU A 55 26.24 17.58 -1.52
CA LEU A 55 25.64 16.78 -2.59
C LEU A 55 26.65 16.52 -3.69
N LEU A 56 26.93 15.25 -3.99
CA LEU A 56 27.74 14.90 -5.15
C LEU A 56 26.95 15.20 -6.43
N THR A 57 27.63 15.70 -7.48
CA THR A 57 26.99 15.99 -8.78
C THR A 57 26.27 14.76 -9.36
N SER A 58 26.78 13.56 -9.11
CA SER A 58 26.16 12.30 -9.53
C SER A 58 24.82 12.05 -8.82
N GLU A 59 24.73 12.31 -7.52
CA GLU A 59 23.49 12.12 -6.75
C GLU A 59 22.42 13.14 -7.15
N ARG A 60 22.84 14.38 -7.43
CA ARG A 60 21.95 15.42 -7.97
C ARG A 60 21.35 15.00 -9.31
N ASN A 61 22.18 14.46 -10.21
CA ASN A 61 21.73 13.99 -11.52
C ASN A 61 20.78 12.78 -11.42
N ASP A 62 20.99 11.88 -10.45
CA ASP A 62 20.10 10.75 -10.21
C ASP A 62 18.71 11.22 -9.77
N VAL A 63 18.61 12.18 -8.83
CA VAL A 63 17.33 12.74 -8.38
C VAL A 63 16.62 13.52 -9.48
N LEU A 64 17.35 14.31 -10.27
CA LEU A 64 16.78 15.03 -11.41
C LEU A 64 16.22 14.07 -12.46
N ARG A 65 16.92 12.95 -12.71
CA ARG A 65 16.46 11.91 -13.62
C ARG A 65 15.20 11.22 -13.10
N GLU A 66 15.14 10.88 -11.81
CA GLU A 66 13.95 10.30 -11.20
C GLU A 66 12.75 11.25 -11.32
N ALA A 67 12.94 12.54 -11.05
CA ALA A 67 11.90 13.55 -11.21
C ALA A 67 11.39 13.67 -12.65
N GLU A 68 12.30 13.63 -13.63
CA GLU A 68 11.95 13.64 -15.05
C GLU A 68 11.15 12.40 -15.47
N ILE A 69 11.53 11.22 -14.96
CA ILE A 69 10.81 9.97 -15.19
C ILE A 69 9.38 10.06 -14.66
N LEU A 70 9.22 10.45 -13.39
CA LEU A 70 7.90 10.63 -12.76
C LEU A 70 7.04 11.65 -13.52
N HIS A 71 7.64 12.75 -13.97
CA HIS A 71 6.95 13.80 -14.71
C HIS A 71 6.42 13.31 -16.07
N LYS A 72 7.16 12.42 -16.74
CA LYS A 72 6.76 11.80 -18.01
C LYS A 72 5.77 10.66 -17.81
N ALA A 73 5.85 9.93 -16.70
CA ALA A 73 5.07 8.72 -16.42
C ALA A 73 3.70 9.01 -15.73
N ARG A 74 3.11 10.18 -15.96
CA ARG A 74 1.84 10.57 -15.33
C ARG A 74 0.68 9.69 -15.78
N PHE A 75 0.11 8.96 -14.83
CA PHE A 75 -1.04 8.09 -15.04
C PHE A 75 -1.77 7.85 -13.70
N SER A 76 -3.02 7.39 -13.76
CA SER A 76 -3.91 7.27 -12.59
C SER A 76 -3.31 6.47 -11.43
N TYR A 77 -2.49 5.45 -11.72
CA TYR A 77 -1.89 4.57 -10.72
C TYR A 77 -0.38 4.78 -10.54
N ILE A 78 0.15 5.92 -11.00
CA ILE A 78 1.55 6.33 -10.79
C ILE A 78 1.54 7.53 -9.85
N LEU A 79 2.48 7.57 -8.89
CA LEU A 79 2.57 8.65 -7.91
C LEU A 79 2.74 10.02 -8.60
N PRO A 80 1.81 10.98 -8.40
CA PRO A 80 1.90 12.28 -9.05
C PRO A 80 3.04 13.12 -8.48
N ILE A 81 3.96 13.51 -9.35
CA ILE A 81 4.95 14.54 -9.05
C ILE A 81 4.34 15.93 -9.24
N LEU A 82 4.47 16.75 -8.20
CA LEU A 82 3.99 18.14 -8.16
C LEU A 82 5.08 19.14 -8.53
N GLY A 83 6.33 18.82 -8.23
CA GLY A 83 7.47 19.66 -8.57
C GLY A 83 8.78 19.13 -8.02
N ILE A 84 9.82 19.94 -8.17
CA ILE A 84 11.15 19.68 -7.63
C ILE A 84 11.66 20.87 -6.84
N CYS A 85 12.21 20.64 -5.65
CA CYS A 85 12.99 21.63 -4.92
C CYS A 85 14.46 21.42 -5.27
N ASN A 86 15.09 22.42 -5.90
CA ASN A 86 16.43 22.30 -6.50
C ASN A 86 17.35 23.42 -6.02
N GLU A 87 17.61 23.47 -4.71
CA GLU A 87 18.45 24.47 -4.06
C GLU A 87 19.90 23.94 -3.89
N PRO A 88 20.89 24.81 -3.61
CA PRO A 88 22.27 24.37 -3.37
C PRO A 88 22.42 23.35 -2.23
N GLU A 89 21.74 23.60 -1.11
CA GLU A 89 21.82 22.79 0.12
C GLU A 89 20.64 21.82 0.29
N PHE A 90 19.64 21.87 -0.60
CA PHE A 90 18.46 21.02 -0.52
C PHE A 90 17.96 20.62 -1.91
N LEU A 91 17.96 19.33 -2.17
CA LEU A 91 17.39 18.75 -3.39
C LEU A 91 16.34 17.71 -3.02
N GLY A 92 15.12 17.89 -3.53
CA GLY A 92 14.05 16.93 -3.27
C GLY A 92 12.93 16.93 -4.31
N ILE A 93 12.34 15.76 -4.49
CA ILE A 93 11.17 15.53 -5.33
C ILE A 93 9.93 15.76 -4.47
N VAL A 94 9.01 16.62 -4.94
CA VAL A 94 7.77 16.93 -4.24
C VAL A 94 6.61 16.21 -4.94
N THR A 95 5.90 15.35 -4.21
CA THR A 95 4.78 14.55 -4.72
C THR A 95 3.53 14.79 -3.89
N GLU A 96 2.40 14.28 -4.37
CA GLU A 96 1.21 14.14 -3.52
C GLU A 96 1.54 13.28 -2.29
N TYR A 97 0.92 13.65 -1.16
CA TYR A 97 1.04 12.89 0.08
C TYR A 97 0.05 11.72 0.08
N MET A 98 0.52 10.53 0.44
CA MET A 98 -0.28 9.30 0.48
C MET A 98 -0.65 8.97 1.94
N PRO A 99 -1.87 9.32 2.40
CA PRO A 99 -2.23 9.26 3.82
C PRO A 99 -2.41 7.82 4.36
N ASN A 100 -2.58 6.84 3.48
CA ASN A 100 -2.72 5.44 3.84
C ASN A 100 -1.41 4.65 3.72
N GLY A 101 -0.29 5.36 3.52
CA GLY A 101 1.05 4.76 3.56
C GLY A 101 1.27 3.78 2.41
N SER A 102 1.93 2.68 2.71
CA SER A 102 2.27 1.64 1.72
C SER A 102 1.40 0.39 1.83
N LEU A 103 1.30 -0.37 0.74
CA LEU A 103 0.67 -1.68 0.72
C LEU A 103 1.30 -2.64 1.74
N ASN A 104 2.61 -2.55 1.96
CA ASN A 104 3.31 -3.31 2.99
C ASN A 104 2.68 -3.11 4.38
N GLU A 105 2.36 -1.86 4.74
CA GLU A 105 1.75 -1.54 6.02
C GLU A 105 0.31 -2.08 6.11
N LEU A 106 -0.48 -1.94 5.04
CA LEU A 106 -1.82 -2.50 4.97
C LEU A 106 -1.83 -4.03 5.18
N LEU A 107 -0.87 -4.74 4.56
CA LEU A 107 -0.82 -6.20 4.63
C LEU A 107 -0.33 -6.70 5.99
N HIS A 108 0.69 -6.06 6.58
CA HIS A 108 1.43 -6.62 7.71
C HIS A 108 1.13 -5.97 9.07
N ARG A 109 0.55 -4.76 9.13
CA ARG A 109 0.07 -4.18 10.40
C ARG A 109 -1.28 -4.77 10.79
N LYS A 110 -1.32 -6.07 11.06
CA LYS A 110 -2.54 -6.85 11.33
C LYS A 110 -3.34 -6.34 12.54
N THR A 111 -2.70 -5.67 13.50
CA THR A 111 -3.40 -5.00 14.62
C THR A 111 -4.16 -3.75 14.17
N GLU A 112 -3.59 -2.98 13.25
CA GLU A 112 -4.20 -1.75 12.70
C GLU A 112 -5.27 -2.10 11.64
N TYR A 113 -5.00 -3.14 10.85
CA TYR A 113 -5.83 -3.64 9.77
C TYR A 113 -6.12 -5.14 9.98
N PRO A 114 -7.00 -5.52 10.94
CA PRO A 114 -7.29 -6.92 11.21
C PRO A 114 -7.86 -7.64 9.99
N ASN A 115 -8.76 -6.97 9.26
CA ASN A 115 -9.39 -7.50 8.06
C ASN A 115 -9.14 -6.57 6.87
N VAL A 116 -8.76 -7.16 5.73
CA VAL A 116 -8.67 -6.47 4.44
C VAL A 116 -9.53 -7.28 3.47
N GLY A 117 -10.69 -6.74 3.09
CA GLY A 117 -11.69 -7.44 2.28
C GLY A 117 -11.18 -7.82 0.88
N TRP A 118 -11.61 -8.96 0.37
CA TRP A 118 -11.21 -9.47 -0.96
C TRP A 118 -11.43 -8.46 -2.09
N PRO A 119 -12.57 -7.74 -2.20
CA PRO A 119 -12.77 -6.77 -3.28
C PRO A 119 -11.62 -5.76 -3.36
N LEU A 120 -11.23 -5.18 -2.23
CA LEU A 120 -10.14 -4.20 -2.18
C LEU A 120 -8.79 -4.83 -2.56
N ARG A 121 -8.50 -6.05 -2.11
CA ARG A 121 -7.25 -6.74 -2.49
C ARG A 121 -7.15 -6.94 -4.00
N PHE A 122 -8.23 -7.41 -4.62
CA PHE A 122 -8.28 -7.60 -6.08
C PHE A 122 -8.23 -6.28 -6.84
N ARG A 123 -8.84 -5.21 -6.32
CA ARG A 123 -8.70 -3.85 -6.87
C ARG A 123 -7.25 -3.39 -6.84
N ILE A 124 -6.56 -3.55 -5.71
CA ILE A 124 -5.15 -3.19 -5.58
C ILE A 124 -4.29 -3.95 -6.61
N LEU A 125 -4.46 -5.26 -6.74
CA LEU A 125 -3.73 -6.07 -7.72
C LEU A 125 -3.96 -5.58 -9.16
N HIS A 126 -5.22 -5.32 -9.50
CA HIS A 126 -5.59 -4.80 -10.80
C HIS A 126 -4.96 -3.44 -11.11
N GLU A 127 -5.00 -2.52 -10.15
CA GLU A 127 -4.47 -1.17 -10.32
C GLU A 127 -2.94 -1.15 -10.43
N ILE A 128 -2.24 -2.02 -9.69
CA ILE A 128 -0.80 -2.25 -9.87
C ILE A 128 -0.56 -2.74 -11.30
N ALA A 129 -1.30 -3.75 -11.77
CA ALA A 129 -1.14 -4.27 -13.12
C ALA A 129 -1.42 -3.22 -14.20
N LEU A 130 -2.44 -2.37 -14.04
CA LEU A 130 -2.73 -1.25 -14.93
C LEU A 130 -1.60 -0.22 -14.94
N GLY A 131 -1.09 0.15 -13.77
CA GLY A 131 0.02 1.09 -13.62
C GLY A 131 1.28 0.61 -14.34
N VAL A 132 1.69 -0.65 -14.11
CA VAL A 132 2.89 -1.20 -14.76
C VAL A 132 2.66 -1.44 -16.26
N ASN A 133 1.46 -1.89 -16.66
CA ASN A 133 1.12 -2.01 -18.07
C ASN A 133 1.26 -0.66 -18.79
N TYR A 134 0.82 0.44 -18.18
CA TYR A 134 1.01 1.78 -18.71
C TYR A 134 2.50 2.10 -18.91
N LEU A 135 3.34 1.87 -17.90
CA LEU A 135 4.80 2.11 -17.99
C LEU A 135 5.42 1.32 -19.15
N HIS A 136 5.04 0.05 -19.30
CA HIS A 136 5.55 -0.84 -20.35
C HIS A 136 5.07 -0.45 -21.76
N ASN A 137 3.96 0.30 -21.87
CA ASN A 137 3.42 0.82 -23.14
C ASN A 137 3.87 2.26 -23.45
N MET A 138 4.66 2.89 -22.58
CA MET A 138 5.31 4.16 -22.91
C MET A 138 6.26 4.00 -24.10
N ASN A 139 6.60 5.11 -24.77
CA ASN A 139 7.55 5.10 -25.89
C ASN A 139 8.75 6.02 -25.61
N PRO A 140 9.94 5.48 -25.31
CA PRO A 140 10.24 4.06 -25.16
C PRO A 140 9.61 3.45 -23.89
N PRO A 141 9.49 2.11 -23.77
CA PRO A 141 8.97 1.48 -22.55
C PRO A 141 9.80 1.84 -21.32
N LEU A 142 9.12 2.11 -20.22
CA LEU A 142 9.71 2.35 -18.91
C LEU A 142 9.57 1.08 -18.05
N LEU A 143 10.69 0.57 -17.55
CA LEU A 143 10.72 -0.60 -16.66
C LEU A 143 10.98 -0.12 -15.23
N HIS A 144 10.22 -0.64 -14.27
CA HIS A 144 10.28 -0.17 -12.88
C HIS A 144 11.53 -0.67 -12.14
N HIS A 145 11.79 -1.99 -12.19
CA HIS A 145 12.94 -2.71 -11.63
C HIS A 145 13.10 -2.73 -10.10
N ASP A 146 12.20 -2.08 -9.36
CA ASP A 146 12.13 -2.18 -7.89
C ASP A 146 10.68 -2.23 -7.39
N LEU A 147 9.83 -3.04 -8.03
CA LEU A 147 8.47 -3.24 -7.55
C LEU A 147 8.50 -4.08 -6.26
N LYS A 148 7.90 -3.54 -5.21
CA LYS A 148 7.76 -4.18 -3.88
C LYS A 148 6.60 -3.54 -3.14
N THR A 149 6.06 -4.21 -2.12
CA THR A 149 4.88 -3.70 -1.40
C THR A 149 5.12 -2.37 -0.68
N GLN A 150 6.37 -2.00 -0.38
CA GLN A 150 6.73 -0.69 0.18
C GLN A 150 6.66 0.45 -0.85
N ASN A 151 6.81 0.13 -2.14
CA ASN A 151 6.77 1.10 -3.26
C ASN A 151 5.37 1.22 -3.89
N ILE A 152 4.38 0.48 -3.38
CA ILE A 152 2.98 0.63 -3.74
C ILE A 152 2.31 1.47 -2.66
N LEU A 153 2.09 2.76 -2.94
CA LEU A 153 1.46 3.67 -1.99
C LEU A 153 -0.06 3.69 -2.16
N LEU A 154 -0.75 4.12 -1.10
CA LEU A 154 -2.21 4.12 -1.02
C LEU A 154 -2.71 5.54 -0.73
N ASP A 155 -3.57 6.05 -1.60
CA ASP A 155 -4.25 7.34 -1.39
C ASP A 155 -5.37 7.25 -0.34
N SER A 156 -6.11 8.34 -0.13
CA SER A 156 -7.19 8.42 0.87
C SER A 156 -8.28 7.36 0.71
N GLU A 157 -8.50 6.85 -0.51
CA GLU A 157 -9.53 5.88 -0.85
C GLU A 157 -8.95 4.47 -1.05
N PHE A 158 -7.68 4.27 -0.70
CA PHE A 158 -6.92 3.03 -0.90
C PHE A 158 -6.83 2.65 -2.38
N HIS A 159 -6.74 3.63 -3.28
CA HIS A 159 -6.28 3.41 -4.65
C HIS A 159 -4.75 3.44 -4.71
N VAL A 160 -4.21 2.67 -5.65
CA VAL A 160 -2.78 2.46 -5.82
C VAL A 160 -2.09 3.67 -6.46
N LYS A 161 -0.91 4.02 -5.94
CA LYS A 161 0.09 4.88 -6.59
C LYS A 161 1.46 4.22 -6.54
N ILE A 162 1.98 3.78 -7.68
CA ILE A 162 3.31 3.21 -7.81
C ILE A 162 4.36 4.32 -7.65
N ALA A 163 5.33 4.11 -6.77
CA ALA A 163 6.36 5.06 -6.38
C ALA A 163 7.78 4.47 -6.48
N ASP A 164 8.79 5.32 -6.25
CA ASP A 164 10.23 5.02 -6.26
C ASP A 164 10.78 4.53 -7.61
N PHE A 165 11.03 5.50 -8.49
CA PHE A 165 11.57 5.25 -9.84
C PHE A 165 13.10 5.34 -9.88
N GLY A 166 13.79 5.32 -8.73
CA GLY A 166 15.23 5.51 -8.63
C GLY A 166 16.06 4.42 -9.35
N LEU A 167 15.49 3.24 -9.57
CA LEU A 167 16.09 2.14 -10.33
C LEU A 167 15.47 1.95 -11.73
N SER A 168 14.48 2.76 -12.09
CA SER A 168 13.74 2.62 -13.35
C SER A 168 14.59 2.96 -14.57
N LYS A 169 14.32 2.27 -15.69
CA LYS A 169 15.12 2.37 -16.91
C LYS A 169 14.25 2.47 -18.17
N TRP A 170 14.58 3.43 -19.03
CA TRP A 170 14.06 3.48 -20.40
C TRP A 170 14.72 2.40 -21.26
N ARG A 171 13.90 1.59 -21.93
CA ARG A 171 14.37 0.41 -22.67
C ARG A 171 15.40 0.70 -23.75
N MET A 172 15.32 1.84 -24.45
CA MET A 172 16.29 2.17 -25.51
C MET A 172 17.68 2.56 -24.98
N MET A 173 17.77 3.12 -23.77
CA MET A 173 19.04 3.51 -23.15
C MET A 173 19.79 2.32 -22.51
N SER A 174 19.13 1.18 -22.31
CA SER A 174 19.76 -0.02 -21.73
C SER A 174 20.61 -0.82 -22.71
N LEU A 175 20.55 -0.51 -24.01
CA LEU A 175 21.36 -1.18 -25.04
C LEU A 175 22.80 -0.67 -25.08
N SER A 176 23.07 0.52 -24.52
CA SER A 176 24.37 1.20 -24.62
C SER A 176 25.02 1.59 -23.28
N GLN A 177 24.39 1.34 -22.13
CA GLN A 177 24.99 1.63 -20.82
C GLN A 177 25.10 0.38 -19.95
N SER A 178 26.33 -0.15 -19.92
CA SER A 178 26.83 -1.03 -18.88
C SER A 178 27.04 -0.25 -17.58
N ARG A 179 26.59 -0.85 -16.47
CA ARG A 179 27.03 -0.64 -15.09
C ARG A 179 26.84 0.76 -14.47
N SER A 180 25.80 0.87 -13.64
CA SER A 180 25.93 1.55 -12.35
C SER A 180 26.18 0.48 -11.30
N SER A 181 27.41 0.39 -10.80
CA SER A 181 27.76 -0.35 -9.59
C SER A 181 27.11 0.35 -8.39
N LYS A 182 25.84 0.04 -8.10
CA LYS A 182 25.27 0.30 -6.78
C LYS A 182 25.41 -0.99 -5.95
N SER A 183 25.62 -0.79 -4.66
CA SER A 183 25.87 -1.78 -3.61
C SER A 183 24.95 -3.00 -3.68
N ALA A 184 25.37 -4.10 -3.06
CA ALA A 184 24.56 -5.31 -2.91
C ALA A 184 23.11 -4.92 -2.52
N PRO A 185 22.08 -5.48 -3.18
CA PRO A 185 20.70 -5.16 -2.87
C PRO A 185 20.43 -5.43 -1.38
N GLU A 186 19.78 -4.47 -0.70
CA GLU A 186 19.31 -4.66 0.67
C GLU A 186 18.42 -5.91 0.72
N GLY A 187 18.50 -6.67 1.82
CA GLY A 187 17.84 -7.98 1.94
C GLY A 187 16.32 -7.98 1.69
N GLY A 188 15.64 -6.84 1.79
CA GLY A 188 14.21 -6.70 1.46
C GLY A 188 13.89 -6.65 -0.04
N THR A 189 14.79 -6.12 -0.87
CA THR A 189 14.57 -6.00 -2.32
C THR A 189 14.79 -7.33 -3.05
N ILE A 190 15.63 -8.23 -2.52
CA ILE A 190 15.93 -9.51 -3.20
C ILE A 190 14.70 -10.43 -3.32
N ILE A 191 13.73 -10.31 -2.41
CA ILE A 191 12.53 -11.16 -2.37
C ILE A 191 11.69 -10.99 -3.65
N TYR A 192 11.65 -9.76 -4.18
CA TYR A 192 10.91 -9.41 -5.38
C TYR A 192 11.78 -9.44 -6.65
N MET A 193 13.06 -9.81 -6.51
CA MET A 193 14.03 -9.80 -7.61
C MET A 193 14.05 -11.17 -8.29
N PRO A 194 13.99 -11.24 -9.63
CA PRO A 194 14.05 -12.50 -10.35
C PRO A 194 15.46 -13.10 -10.34
N PRO A 195 15.60 -14.45 -10.43
CA PRO A 195 16.88 -15.14 -10.24
C PRO A 195 17.98 -14.76 -11.24
N GLU A 196 17.62 -14.44 -12.49
CA GLU A 196 18.58 -14.01 -13.51
C GLU A 196 19.30 -12.69 -13.18
N ASN A 197 18.78 -11.92 -12.22
CA ASN A 197 19.35 -10.65 -11.78
C ASN A 197 20.40 -10.83 -10.67
N TYR A 198 20.53 -12.02 -10.08
CA TYR A 198 21.56 -12.30 -9.07
C TYR A 198 22.96 -12.44 -9.68
N GLU A 199 23.03 -12.92 -10.92
CA GLU A 199 24.29 -13.13 -11.63
C GLU A 199 24.55 -12.00 -12.64
N PRO A 200 25.67 -11.27 -12.53
CA PRO A 200 26.03 -10.25 -13.50
C PRO A 200 26.44 -10.91 -14.83
N GLY A 201 25.51 -11.02 -15.78
CA GLY A 201 25.83 -11.52 -17.14
C GLY A 201 24.67 -11.85 -18.06
N GLN A 202 23.44 -12.02 -17.55
CA GLN A 202 22.28 -12.38 -18.39
C GLN A 202 21.52 -11.17 -18.95
N LYS A 203 21.00 -11.34 -20.17
CA LYS A 203 20.76 -10.33 -21.22
C LYS A 203 19.53 -9.43 -20.99
N SER A 204 19.49 -8.30 -21.71
CA SER A 204 18.44 -7.27 -21.72
C SER A 204 17.00 -7.76 -21.93
N ARG A 205 16.78 -8.95 -22.49
CA ARG A 205 15.43 -9.53 -22.67
C ARG A 205 14.77 -9.92 -21.34
N ALA A 206 15.54 -10.46 -20.40
CA ALA A 206 15.00 -10.85 -19.10
C ALA A 206 14.59 -9.62 -18.26
N SER A 207 15.22 -8.48 -18.50
CA SER A 207 14.92 -7.20 -17.84
C SER A 207 13.47 -6.72 -18.04
N VAL A 208 12.81 -7.07 -19.15
CA VAL A 208 11.40 -6.71 -19.41
C VAL A 208 10.45 -7.58 -18.59
N LYS A 209 10.90 -8.78 -18.24
CA LYS A 209 10.17 -9.78 -17.45
C LYS A 209 10.51 -9.70 -15.95
N HIS A 210 11.20 -8.64 -15.54
CA HIS A 210 11.54 -8.36 -14.15
C HIS A 210 10.29 -7.96 -13.37
N ASP A 211 9.61 -6.91 -13.82
CA ASP A 211 8.46 -6.34 -13.10
C ASP A 211 7.32 -7.34 -12.90
N ILE A 212 7.14 -8.29 -13.84
CA ILE A 212 6.12 -9.35 -13.71
C ILE A 212 6.49 -10.40 -12.66
N TYR A 213 7.78 -10.69 -12.45
CA TYR A 213 8.23 -11.55 -11.35
C TYR A 213 7.91 -10.89 -10.01
N SER A 214 8.28 -9.61 -9.88
CA SER A 214 7.98 -8.83 -8.67
C SER A 214 6.47 -8.75 -8.40
N TYR A 215 5.67 -8.54 -9.46
CA TYR A 215 4.21 -8.54 -9.36
C TYR A 215 3.63 -9.89 -8.90
N ALA A 216 4.21 -11.02 -9.34
CA ALA A 216 3.77 -12.35 -8.89
C ALA A 216 4.01 -12.56 -7.39
N VAL A 217 5.17 -12.13 -6.88
CA VAL A 217 5.48 -12.17 -5.44
C VAL A 217 4.54 -11.24 -4.65
N ILE A 218 4.29 -10.01 -5.14
CA ILE A 218 3.32 -9.09 -4.55
C ILE A 218 1.92 -9.70 -4.54
N THR A 219 1.52 -10.37 -5.62
CA THR A 219 0.21 -11.03 -5.73
C THR A 219 0.05 -12.12 -4.68
N TRP A 220 1.08 -12.95 -4.50
CA TRP A 220 1.12 -13.94 -3.44
C TRP A 220 0.99 -13.29 -2.05
N GLU A 221 1.76 -12.22 -1.80
CA GLU A 221 1.79 -11.51 -0.51
C GLU A 221 0.45 -10.83 -0.17
N VAL A 222 -0.24 -10.26 -1.18
CA VAL A 222 -1.57 -9.67 -1.01
C VAL A 222 -2.60 -10.72 -0.63
N LEU A 223 -2.58 -11.87 -1.30
CA LEU A 223 -3.56 -12.93 -1.06
C LEU A 223 -3.31 -13.65 0.28
N SER A 224 -2.04 -13.91 0.62
CA SER A 224 -1.65 -14.61 1.86
C SER A 224 -1.63 -13.72 3.10
N ARG A 225 -1.33 -12.41 2.95
CA ARG A 225 -0.91 -11.53 4.05
C ARG A 225 0.20 -12.14 4.92
N LYS A 226 1.09 -12.92 4.31
CA LYS A 226 2.30 -13.49 4.94
C LYS A 226 3.54 -12.82 4.36
N GLN A 227 4.62 -12.76 5.13
CA GLN A 227 5.91 -12.31 4.61
C GLN A 227 6.47 -13.39 3.66
N PRO A 228 6.85 -13.07 2.42
CA PRO A 228 7.46 -14.08 1.55
C PRO A 228 8.78 -14.54 2.15
N PHE A 229 8.97 -15.87 2.25
CA PHE A 229 10.13 -16.50 2.90
C PHE A 229 10.32 -16.11 4.39
N GLU A 230 9.23 -15.92 5.14
CA GLU A 230 9.23 -15.53 6.56
C GLU A 230 10.22 -16.30 7.45
N GLU A 231 10.33 -17.62 7.23
CA GLU A 231 11.20 -18.51 8.01
C GLU A 231 12.70 -18.43 7.65
N VAL A 232 13.04 -17.77 6.54
CA VAL A 232 14.42 -17.71 6.03
C VAL A 232 15.08 -16.42 6.48
N THR A 233 15.94 -16.51 7.49
CA THR A 233 16.62 -15.35 8.08
C THR A 233 17.76 -14.80 7.23
N ASN A 234 18.41 -15.65 6.41
CA ASN A 234 19.57 -15.24 5.60
C ASN A 234 19.16 -14.89 4.16
N PRO A 235 19.32 -13.62 3.73
CA PRO A 235 19.12 -13.18 2.35
C PRO A 235 19.75 -14.07 1.27
N LEU A 236 20.98 -14.55 1.49
CA LEU A 236 21.69 -15.39 0.52
C LEU A 236 21.03 -16.77 0.37
N GLN A 237 20.38 -17.27 1.43
CA GLN A 237 19.63 -18.52 1.37
C GLN A 237 18.36 -18.37 0.54
N ILE A 238 17.71 -17.20 0.58
CA ILE A 238 16.58 -16.88 -0.31
C ILE A 238 17.06 -16.86 -1.76
N MET A 239 18.15 -16.14 -2.05
CA MET A 239 18.72 -16.07 -3.41
C MET A 239 19.08 -17.45 -3.96
N PHE A 240 19.74 -18.29 -3.15
CA PHE A 240 20.07 -19.67 -3.52
C PHE A 240 18.82 -20.51 -3.75
N SER A 241 17.84 -20.46 -2.87
CA SER A 241 16.60 -21.23 -3.00
C SER A 241 15.82 -20.82 -4.27
N VAL A 242 15.73 -19.52 -4.53
CA VAL A 242 15.06 -18.97 -5.72
C VAL A 242 15.80 -19.34 -7.00
N SER A 243 17.14 -19.38 -7.00
CA SER A 243 17.93 -19.83 -8.16
C SER A 243 17.71 -21.31 -8.49
N GLN A 244 17.38 -22.13 -7.48
CA GLN A 244 16.97 -23.53 -7.64
C GLN A 244 15.47 -23.71 -7.97
N GLY A 245 14.75 -22.62 -8.24
CA GLY A 245 13.32 -22.68 -8.60
C GLY A 245 12.36 -22.76 -7.41
N ARG A 246 12.83 -22.66 -6.16
CA ARG A 246 11.93 -22.59 -4.99
C ARG A 246 11.22 -21.24 -4.96
N ARG A 247 9.98 -21.22 -4.46
CA ARG A 247 9.10 -20.05 -4.37
C ARG A 247 8.31 -20.11 -3.06
N PRO A 248 7.63 -19.02 -2.64
CA PRO A 248 6.67 -19.07 -1.54
C PRO A 248 5.58 -20.12 -1.77
N ASP A 249 5.14 -20.81 -0.72
CA ASP A 249 4.22 -21.94 -0.85
C ASP A 249 2.81 -21.51 -1.29
N THR A 250 2.22 -22.26 -2.22
CA THR A 250 0.84 -22.05 -2.72
C THR A 250 -0.16 -23.06 -2.12
N ASN A 251 0.21 -23.69 -1.01
CA ASN A 251 -0.61 -24.65 -0.26
C ASN A 251 -1.81 -23.96 0.45
N GLU A 252 -2.67 -24.75 1.07
CA GLU A 252 -3.86 -24.26 1.80
C GLU A 252 -3.52 -23.33 2.97
N GLU A 253 -2.40 -23.57 3.66
CA GLU A 253 -1.99 -22.77 4.81
C GLU A 253 -1.58 -21.35 4.42
N SER A 254 -0.96 -21.19 3.24
CA SER A 254 -0.51 -19.89 2.74
C SER A 254 -1.57 -19.21 1.88
N LEU A 255 -2.28 -19.97 1.05
CA LEU A 255 -3.36 -19.52 0.20
C LEU A 255 -4.62 -20.36 0.47
N PRO A 256 -5.49 -19.95 1.42
CA PRO A 256 -6.67 -20.71 1.81
C PRO A 256 -7.72 -20.89 0.69
N PHE A 257 -8.63 -21.85 0.83
CA PHE A 257 -9.63 -22.20 -0.18
C PHE A 257 -10.73 -21.14 -0.39
N ASP A 258 -10.92 -20.23 0.55
CA ASP A 258 -11.91 -19.15 0.49
C ASP A 258 -11.47 -17.95 -0.38
N ILE A 259 -10.23 -17.95 -0.88
CA ILE A 259 -9.74 -16.95 -1.84
C ILE A 259 -10.60 -17.01 -3.12
N PRO A 260 -11.26 -15.91 -3.52
CA PRO A 260 -12.00 -15.86 -4.78
C PRO A 260 -11.11 -16.20 -5.97
N HIS A 261 -11.60 -17.08 -6.86
CA HIS A 261 -10.88 -17.49 -8.07
C HIS A 261 -9.46 -18.03 -7.81
N ARG A 262 -9.25 -18.68 -6.65
CA ARG A 262 -7.95 -19.21 -6.19
C ARG A 262 -7.12 -19.90 -7.26
N ALA A 263 -7.73 -20.81 -8.03
CA ALA A 263 -7.01 -21.58 -9.06
C ALA A 263 -6.42 -20.68 -10.15
N ILE A 264 -7.16 -19.67 -10.60
CA ILE A 264 -6.71 -18.71 -11.61
C ILE A 264 -5.59 -17.84 -11.02
N MET A 265 -5.74 -17.39 -9.78
CA MET A 265 -4.72 -16.59 -9.10
C MET A 265 -3.42 -17.35 -8.89
N ILE A 266 -3.48 -18.63 -8.51
CA ILE A 266 -2.28 -19.47 -8.40
C ILE A 266 -1.61 -19.64 -9.76
N SER A 267 -2.38 -19.90 -10.83
CA SER A 267 -1.82 -20.00 -12.19
C SER A 267 -1.13 -18.70 -12.63
N LEU A 268 -1.71 -17.54 -12.30
CA LEU A 268 -1.11 -16.23 -12.59
C LEU A 268 0.18 -15.99 -11.79
N ILE A 269 0.19 -16.34 -10.49
CA ILE A 269 1.38 -16.27 -9.65
C ILE A 269 2.48 -17.19 -10.21
N GLU A 270 2.15 -18.45 -10.49
CA GLU A 270 3.11 -19.46 -10.91
C GLU A 270 3.74 -19.17 -12.28
N SER A 271 2.93 -18.71 -13.23
CA SER A 271 3.45 -18.22 -14.51
C SER A 271 4.24 -16.92 -14.37
N GLY A 272 3.81 -16.01 -13.48
CA GLY A 272 4.47 -14.73 -13.24
C GLY A 272 5.88 -14.84 -12.65
N TRP A 273 6.11 -15.79 -11.75
CA TRP A 273 7.43 -16.04 -11.14
C TRP A 273 8.21 -17.21 -11.75
N ALA A 274 7.82 -17.67 -12.94
CA ALA A 274 8.45 -18.79 -13.64
C ALA A 274 9.98 -18.62 -13.72
N GLN A 275 10.71 -19.73 -13.55
CA GLN A 275 12.18 -19.71 -13.58
C GLN A 275 12.69 -19.18 -14.92
N ASN A 276 12.08 -19.62 -16.02
CA ASN A 276 12.35 -19.13 -17.36
C ASN A 276 11.61 -17.80 -17.59
N PRO A 277 12.32 -16.68 -17.86
CA PRO A 277 11.67 -15.39 -18.10
C PRO A 277 10.72 -15.39 -19.30
N ASP A 278 10.95 -16.25 -20.31
CA ASP A 278 10.11 -16.30 -21.51
C ASP A 278 8.71 -16.84 -21.24
N GLU A 279 8.54 -17.68 -20.21
CA GLU A 279 7.24 -18.22 -19.76
C GLU A 279 6.39 -17.19 -19.01
N ARG A 280 7.01 -16.12 -18.51
CA ARG A 280 6.30 -15.08 -17.75
C ARG A 280 5.38 -14.26 -18.67
N PRO A 281 4.12 -14.00 -18.28
CA PRO A 281 3.18 -13.22 -19.11
C PRO A 281 3.59 -11.75 -19.24
N SER A 282 2.98 -11.06 -20.20
CA SER A 282 2.97 -9.58 -20.19
C SER A 282 1.90 -9.06 -19.23
N PHE A 283 2.03 -7.82 -18.77
CA PHE A 283 0.97 -7.20 -17.96
C PHE A 283 -0.36 -7.10 -18.69
N LEU A 284 -0.36 -6.93 -20.02
CA LEU A 284 -1.58 -7.03 -20.83
C LEU A 284 -2.25 -8.39 -20.69
N LYS A 285 -1.48 -9.49 -20.71
CA LYS A 285 -2.03 -10.83 -20.50
C LYS A 285 -2.55 -11.00 -19.08
N CYS A 286 -1.86 -10.46 -18.07
CA CYS A 286 -2.37 -10.46 -16.69
C CYS A 286 -3.71 -9.73 -16.55
N LEU A 287 -3.86 -8.56 -17.19
CA LEU A 287 -5.11 -7.80 -17.17
C LEU A 287 -6.26 -8.57 -17.81
N ILE A 288 -6.03 -9.24 -18.94
CA ILE A 288 -7.04 -10.10 -19.59
C ILE A 288 -7.54 -11.21 -18.64
N GLU A 289 -6.67 -11.78 -17.80
CA GLU A 289 -7.05 -12.80 -16.81
C GLU A 289 -7.72 -12.21 -15.56
N LEU A 290 -7.32 -11.01 -15.12
CA LEU A 290 -7.85 -10.35 -13.92
C LEU A 290 -9.22 -9.71 -14.16
N GLU A 291 -9.44 -9.10 -15.33
CA GLU A 291 -10.67 -8.35 -15.63
C GLU A 291 -11.97 -9.15 -15.39
N PRO A 292 -12.11 -10.42 -15.82
CA PRO A 292 -13.29 -11.23 -15.53
C PRO A 292 -13.50 -11.43 -14.02
N ILE A 293 -12.42 -11.56 -13.24
CA ILE A 293 -12.48 -11.72 -11.79
C ILE A 293 -13.03 -10.45 -11.14
N LEU A 294 -12.53 -9.27 -11.53
CA LEU A 294 -12.99 -7.99 -10.97
C LEU A 294 -14.48 -7.76 -11.21
N ARG A 295 -15.00 -8.17 -12.36
CA ARG A 295 -16.45 -8.05 -12.69
C ARG A 295 -17.34 -8.91 -11.79
N THR A 296 -16.78 -9.84 -11.01
CA THR A 296 -17.55 -10.61 -10.03
C THR A 296 -17.80 -9.87 -8.72
N PHE A 297 -17.10 -8.76 -8.46
CA PHE A 297 -17.32 -7.91 -7.31
C PHE A 297 -18.26 -6.75 -7.69
N GLU A 298 -19.29 -6.53 -6.87
CA GLU A 298 -20.16 -5.37 -7.03
C GLU A 298 -19.44 -4.10 -6.57
N GLU A 299 -19.73 -2.96 -7.20
CA GLU A 299 -19.06 -1.68 -6.91
C GLU A 299 -19.17 -1.28 -5.42
N ILE A 300 -20.33 -1.57 -4.81
CA ILE A 300 -20.59 -1.31 -3.39
C ILE A 300 -19.62 -2.05 -2.46
N THR A 301 -19.15 -3.24 -2.83
CA THR A 301 -18.27 -4.06 -1.99
C THR A 301 -16.86 -3.48 -1.87
N PHE A 302 -16.39 -2.73 -2.88
CA PHE A 302 -15.14 -1.98 -2.77
C PHE A 302 -15.28 -0.82 -1.78
N LEU A 303 -16.42 -0.10 -1.85
CA LEU A 303 -16.69 1.02 -0.94
C LEU A 303 -16.83 0.54 0.51
N GLU A 304 -17.56 -0.56 0.74
CA GLU A 304 -17.69 -1.19 2.05
C GLU A 304 -16.34 -1.59 2.63
N ALA A 305 -15.47 -2.22 1.82
CA ALA A 305 -14.12 -2.60 2.25
C ALA A 305 -13.27 -1.37 2.65
N VAL A 306 -13.37 -0.26 1.90
CA VAL A 306 -12.68 0.98 2.23
C VAL A 306 -13.22 1.60 3.52
N ILE A 307 -14.54 1.67 3.69
CA ILE A 307 -15.18 2.20 4.91
C ILE A 307 -14.75 1.39 6.14
N GLN A 308 -14.72 0.06 6.02
CA GLN A 308 -14.27 -0.82 7.11
C GLN A 308 -12.82 -0.52 7.51
N LEU A 309 -11.90 -0.36 6.56
CA LEU A 309 -10.51 -0.01 6.85
C LEU A 309 -10.35 1.38 7.46
N LYS A 310 -11.09 2.38 6.95
CA LYS A 310 -11.08 3.72 7.54
C LYS A 310 -11.55 3.66 9.01
N LYS A 311 -12.63 2.91 9.29
CA LYS A 311 -13.15 2.71 10.64
C LYS A 311 -12.14 2.01 11.56
N THR A 312 -11.50 0.93 11.12
CA THR A 312 -10.52 0.21 11.96
C THR A 312 -9.27 1.07 12.23
N LYS A 313 -8.82 1.85 11.24
CA LYS A 313 -7.69 2.77 11.40
C LYS A 313 -7.97 3.89 12.40
N LEU A 314 -9.18 4.47 12.43
CA LEU A 314 -9.55 5.47 13.45
C LEU A 314 -9.65 4.88 14.86
N GLN A 315 -10.12 3.63 14.98
CA GLN A 315 -10.22 2.96 16.28
C GLN A 315 -8.85 2.60 16.86
N SER A 316 -7.90 2.17 16.03
CA SER A 316 -6.54 1.85 16.46
C SER A 316 -5.76 3.10 16.90
N THR A 317 -5.91 4.24 16.22
CA THR A 317 -5.29 5.51 16.63
C THR A 317 -5.85 6.03 17.96
N SER A 318 -7.17 5.94 18.15
CA SER A 318 -7.83 6.34 19.41
C SER A 318 -7.40 5.46 20.60
N SER A 319 -7.23 4.15 20.38
CA SER A 319 -6.76 3.21 21.41
C SER A 319 -5.29 3.43 21.79
N THR A 320 -4.46 3.88 20.84
CA THR A 320 -3.04 4.19 21.08
C THR A 320 -2.87 5.45 21.92
N ILE A 321 -3.75 6.45 21.75
CA ILE A 321 -3.74 7.67 22.58
C ILE A 321 -4.07 7.33 24.05
N HIS A 322 -5.07 6.47 24.29
CA HIS A 322 -5.43 6.02 25.64
C HIS A 322 -4.36 5.15 26.34
N LEU A 323 -3.51 4.43 25.59
CA LEU A 323 -2.40 3.66 26.17
C LEU A 323 -1.21 4.55 26.57
N CYS A 324 -0.99 5.66 25.86
CA CYS A 324 0.08 6.60 26.18
C CYS A 324 -0.20 7.35 27.49
N ASP A 325 -1.47 7.67 27.77
CA ASP A 325 -1.87 8.32 29.03
C ASP A 325 -1.79 7.39 30.25
N LYS A 326 -1.90 6.06 30.07
CA LYS A 326 -1.75 5.08 31.18
C LYS A 326 -0.30 4.73 31.52
N LYS A 327 0.67 5.02 30.64
CA LYS A 327 2.10 4.76 30.92
C LYS A 327 2.81 5.88 31.68
N ASN A 328 2.14 7.00 31.95
CA ASN A 328 2.71 8.15 32.66
C ASN A 328 2.44 8.17 34.18
N VAL A 329 1.90 7.09 34.79
CA VAL A 329 1.55 7.08 36.23
C VAL A 329 2.36 6.09 37.08
N GLU A 330 3.22 5.24 36.50
CA GLU A 330 4.12 4.38 37.29
C GLU A 330 5.54 4.41 36.73
N PHE A 331 6.35 5.36 37.20
CA PHE A 331 7.75 5.12 37.56
C PHE A 331 8.27 6.32 38.35
N SER A 332 8.20 6.24 39.68
CA SER A 332 8.95 7.11 40.58
C SER A 332 9.97 6.26 41.34
N LEU A 333 11.25 6.60 41.12
CA LEU A 333 12.38 6.50 42.03
C LEU A 333 12.83 5.12 42.53
N ASN A 334 14.02 4.71 42.09
CA ASN A 334 15.11 4.38 43.01
C ASN A 334 16.46 4.52 42.31
N VAL A 335 17.16 5.61 42.63
CA VAL A 335 18.60 5.79 42.37
C VAL A 335 19.34 5.44 43.66
N SER A 336 20.41 4.68 43.55
CA SER A 336 21.51 4.75 44.50
C SER A 336 22.84 4.77 43.76
N VAL A 337 23.66 5.68 44.26
CA VAL A 337 24.90 6.26 43.72
C VAL A 337 26.09 5.35 44.05
N ASN A 338 27.13 5.33 43.20
CA ASN A 338 28.51 5.61 43.67
C ASN A 338 29.55 5.70 42.52
N HIS A 339 30.05 6.93 42.38
CA HIS A 339 31.44 7.38 42.17
C HIS A 339 32.23 7.04 40.89
N SER A 340 32.40 8.10 40.08
CA SER A 340 33.55 8.50 39.24
C SER A 340 34.80 8.87 40.09
N PRO A 341 35.94 9.41 39.56
CA PRO A 341 36.27 9.83 38.17
C PRO A 341 37.75 9.62 37.70
N GLN A 342 38.06 10.21 36.52
CA GLN A 342 39.35 10.67 35.93
C GLN A 342 39.93 9.77 34.83
N GLU A 343 39.96 10.15 33.54
CA GLU A 343 40.55 11.30 32.79
C GLU A 343 42.08 11.26 32.58
N GLU A 344 42.48 11.71 31.38
CA GLU A 344 43.82 11.97 30.82
C GLU A 344 44.57 10.78 30.18
N SER A 345 45.36 10.89 29.10
CA SER A 345 45.71 11.95 28.13
C SER A 345 46.60 11.32 27.04
N CYS A 346 46.91 12.07 25.99
CA CYS A 346 47.64 11.75 24.76
C CYS A 346 49.05 11.13 24.92
N GLY A 347 49.50 10.42 23.87
CA GLY A 347 50.94 10.12 23.68
C GLY A 347 51.26 9.46 22.33
N SER A 348 51.82 10.24 21.42
CA SER A 348 52.44 9.78 20.17
C SER A 348 53.83 9.18 20.40
N SER A 349 54.25 8.17 19.60
CA SER A 349 55.66 8.06 19.13
C SER A 349 55.83 7.02 17.99
N LYS A 350 56.33 7.52 16.86
CA LYS A 350 57.20 6.85 15.87
C LYS A 350 58.56 6.53 16.54
N LEU A 351 59.50 5.68 16.10
CA LEU A 351 60.00 5.18 14.80
C LEU A 351 61.13 4.17 15.16
N TYR A 352 61.40 3.14 14.34
CA TYR A 352 62.76 2.79 13.91
C TYR A 352 62.70 1.89 12.67
N GLU A 353 63.35 2.36 11.62
CA GLU A 353 63.53 1.76 10.30
C GLU A 353 64.76 0.84 10.25
N SER A 354 64.65 -0.24 9.48
CA SER A 354 65.68 -0.75 8.56
C SER A 354 65.01 -1.88 7.74
N GLY A 355 64.99 -1.97 6.42
CA GLY A 355 65.62 -1.29 5.30
C GLY A 355 65.63 -2.31 4.15
N GLY A 356 65.15 -1.95 2.95
CA GLY A 356 65.34 -2.74 1.71
C GLY A 356 64.08 -3.28 1.01
N THR A 357 63.59 -2.53 0.03
CA THR A 357 62.75 -2.94 -1.13
C THR A 357 63.56 -3.69 -2.22
N PRO A 358 63.03 -4.16 -3.38
CA PRO A 358 61.64 -4.22 -3.91
C PRO A 358 61.24 -5.60 -4.54
N GLY A 359 59.98 -5.77 -4.98
CA GLY A 359 59.66 -6.60 -6.15
C GLY A 359 58.60 -7.71 -6.01
N THR A 360 57.40 -7.41 -6.50
CA THR A 360 56.57 -8.18 -7.46
C THR A 360 56.48 -9.73 -7.46
N LEU A 361 55.21 -10.20 -7.33
CA LEU A 361 54.54 -11.40 -7.89
C LEU A 361 54.80 -12.83 -7.36
N ARG A 362 53.66 -13.46 -6.96
CA ARG A 362 53.21 -14.87 -7.11
C ARG A 362 54.27 -15.98 -7.16
N SER A 363 54.04 -17.03 -6.35
CA SER A 363 53.40 -18.30 -6.78
C SER A 363 53.79 -19.48 -5.86
N LEU A 364 53.03 -20.58 -6.02
CA LEU A 364 53.34 -21.97 -5.66
C LEU A 364 53.19 -22.35 -4.18
N SER A 365 52.75 -23.55 -3.80
CA SER A 365 52.07 -24.68 -4.43
C SER A 365 51.98 -25.75 -3.33
N ALA A 366 50.86 -26.46 -3.26
CA ALA A 366 50.72 -27.69 -2.49
C ALA A 366 51.30 -28.90 -3.25
N ILE A 367 51.74 -29.92 -2.50
CA ILE A 367 52.09 -31.32 -2.84
C ILE A 367 52.69 -31.89 -1.52
N GLN A 368 52.49 -33.12 -1.02
CA GLN A 368 52.03 -34.44 -1.48
C GLN A 368 51.79 -35.30 -0.20
N ASP A 369 51.01 -36.39 -0.17
CA ASP A 369 51.34 -37.81 -0.52
C ASP A 369 50.28 -38.72 0.18
N SER A 370 50.00 -40.00 -0.10
CA SER A 370 50.21 -40.98 -1.18
C SER A 370 49.56 -42.34 -0.75
N ASN A 371 49.10 -43.19 -1.69
CA ASN A 371 49.30 -44.67 -1.78
C ASN A 371 48.23 -45.47 -2.59
N PHE A 372 48.67 -45.94 -3.78
CA PHE A 372 48.67 -47.31 -4.37
C PHE A 372 47.64 -48.42 -4.00
N LEU A 373 46.92 -48.99 -5.00
CA LEU A 373 47.18 -50.28 -5.71
C LEU A 373 46.04 -50.65 -6.71
N SER A 374 46.30 -51.64 -7.58
CA SER A 374 45.73 -51.93 -8.92
C SER A 374 44.69 -53.07 -8.97
N GLU A 375 43.72 -53.06 -9.92
CA GLU A 375 43.43 -54.20 -10.84
C GLU A 375 42.40 -53.89 -11.97
N LYS A 376 42.56 -54.60 -13.11
CA LYS A 376 41.84 -54.56 -14.41
C LYS A 376 40.56 -55.48 -14.39
N VAL A 377 39.56 -55.44 -15.30
CA VAL A 377 39.50 -56.08 -16.65
C VAL A 377 38.04 -56.04 -17.22
N GLN A 378 37.91 -55.72 -18.53
CA GLN A 378 37.03 -56.15 -19.67
C GLN A 378 35.49 -56.42 -19.66
N ASP A 379 34.89 -55.98 -20.78
CA ASP A 379 33.86 -56.54 -21.71
C ASP A 379 32.79 -57.55 -21.24
N SER A 380 31.54 -57.32 -21.66
CA SER A 380 30.87 -58.13 -22.71
C SER A 380 29.41 -57.71 -22.98
N SER A 381 28.97 -58.11 -24.17
CA SER A 381 27.73 -57.79 -24.88
C SER A 381 26.52 -58.64 -24.46
N VAL A 382 25.29 -58.24 -24.84
CA VAL A 382 24.33 -59.00 -25.69
C VAL A 382 22.93 -58.31 -25.78
N LYS A 383 22.55 -58.03 -27.03
CA LYS A 383 21.25 -57.92 -27.73
C LYS A 383 19.93 -58.27 -27.00
N CYS A 384 18.83 -57.54 -27.24
CA CYS A 384 17.84 -57.77 -28.34
C CYS A 384 16.52 -56.97 -28.21
N THR A 385 16.10 -56.31 -29.32
CA THR A 385 14.74 -56.20 -29.96
C THR A 385 13.46 -56.05 -29.12
N ALA A 386 12.46 -55.19 -29.41
CA ALA A 386 11.75 -54.86 -30.67
C ALA A 386 10.99 -53.49 -30.53
N SER A 387 11.01 -52.54 -31.48
CA SER A 387 10.06 -52.27 -32.62
C SER A 387 8.57 -52.51 -32.29
N HIS A 388 7.58 -51.63 -32.54
CA HIS A 388 7.22 -50.68 -33.63
C HIS A 388 6.36 -49.53 -33.01
N SER A 389 6.32 -48.24 -33.38
CA SER A 389 6.32 -47.47 -34.65
C SER A 389 5.01 -47.43 -35.45
N TRP A 390 4.58 -46.17 -35.70
CA TRP A 390 3.64 -45.60 -36.71
C TRP A 390 2.24 -45.20 -36.23
N GLU A 391 1.90 -43.89 -36.17
CA GLU A 391 1.54 -42.97 -37.28
C GLU A 391 0.23 -43.40 -37.97
N SER A 392 -0.77 -42.58 -38.31
CA SER A 392 -0.89 -41.14 -38.52
C SER A 392 -2.38 -40.78 -38.81
N ARG A 393 -2.78 -39.54 -38.45
CA ARG A 393 -3.57 -38.56 -39.24
C ARG A 393 -5.09 -38.72 -39.59
N ILE A 394 -5.79 -37.57 -39.39
CA ILE A 394 -6.82 -36.90 -40.25
C ILE A 394 -8.23 -37.52 -40.23
N SER A 395 -9.38 -36.82 -40.26
CA SER A 395 -9.86 -35.43 -40.13
C SER A 395 -11.41 -35.44 -40.26
N ALA A 396 -12.06 -34.37 -39.80
CA ALA A 396 -13.31 -33.77 -40.31
C ALA A 396 -14.73 -34.36 -40.02
N ILE A 397 -15.50 -33.57 -39.23
CA ILE A 397 -16.81 -32.92 -39.52
C ILE A 397 -17.99 -33.77 -40.08
N GLN A 398 -19.11 -33.85 -39.33
CA GLN A 398 -20.45 -33.32 -39.72
C GLN A 398 -21.53 -33.44 -38.62
N LYS A 399 -22.23 -32.31 -38.37
CA LYS A 399 -23.70 -32.05 -38.23
C LYS A 399 -24.62 -33.17 -37.70
N MET A 400 -25.73 -32.97 -36.97
CA MET A 400 -26.54 -31.86 -36.41
C MET A 400 -27.81 -32.55 -35.82
N THR A 401 -28.59 -31.86 -34.96
CA THR A 401 -30.06 -31.96 -34.64
C THR A 401 -30.28 -31.94 -33.12
N LEU A 402 -30.53 -30.79 -32.46
CA LEU A 402 -31.80 -30.08 -32.26
C LEU A 402 -32.92 -30.90 -31.57
N CYS A 403 -33.28 -30.55 -30.33
CA CYS A 403 -34.65 -30.58 -29.81
C CYS A 403 -34.78 -29.71 -28.54
N ASN A 404 -35.58 -28.64 -28.67
CA ASN A 404 -36.11 -27.80 -27.60
C ASN A 404 -37.33 -28.48 -26.96
N HIS A 405 -37.58 -28.29 -25.66
CA HIS A 405 -38.94 -28.06 -25.14
C HIS A 405 -38.93 -27.17 -23.88
N LYS A 406 -39.98 -26.35 -23.79
CA LYS A 406 -40.21 -25.21 -22.89
C LYS A 406 -40.75 -25.60 -21.50
N THR A 407 -40.57 -24.64 -20.59
CA THR A 407 -41.22 -24.31 -19.29
C THR A 407 -42.70 -24.75 -19.13
N VAL A 408 -43.34 -24.93 -17.94
CA VAL A 408 -43.42 -24.18 -16.65
C VAL A 408 -44.05 -25.14 -15.55
N PRO A 409 -44.50 -24.71 -14.33
CA PRO A 409 -43.88 -24.93 -13.01
C PRO A 409 -44.62 -25.91 -12.08
N CYS A 410 -43.94 -26.44 -11.05
CA CYS A 410 -44.59 -27.11 -9.92
C CYS A 410 -44.28 -26.40 -8.60
N SER A 411 -45.36 -25.96 -7.95
CA SER A 411 -45.42 -25.46 -6.58
C SER A 411 -44.96 -26.52 -5.59
N LEU A 412 -44.06 -26.15 -4.68
CA LEU A 412 -43.70 -26.97 -3.52
C LEU A 412 -43.88 -26.15 -2.24
N THR A 413 -44.99 -26.49 -1.59
CA THR A 413 -45.22 -26.68 -0.16
C THR A 413 -44.15 -26.18 0.80
N ILE A 414 -44.63 -25.30 1.68
CA ILE A 414 -44.04 -24.83 2.93
C ILE A 414 -43.55 -26.03 3.77
N ILE A 415 -42.26 -26.05 4.08
CA ILE A 415 -41.69 -26.80 5.20
C ILE A 415 -40.83 -25.81 5.99
N ASN A 416 -41.27 -25.47 7.20
CA ASN A 416 -40.45 -24.82 8.22
C ASN A 416 -39.31 -25.75 8.63
N PRO A 417 -38.08 -25.25 8.80
CA PRO A 417 -37.17 -25.77 9.79
C PRO A 417 -37.08 -24.82 10.98
N LEU A 418 -37.16 -25.45 12.15
CA LEU A 418 -36.97 -24.87 13.46
C LEU A 418 -35.66 -24.09 13.59
N VAL A 419 -35.80 -22.89 14.16
CA VAL A 419 -34.91 -22.18 15.10
C VAL A 419 -33.60 -22.89 15.44
N ALA A 420 -32.49 -22.30 14.99
CA ALA A 420 -31.25 -22.25 15.72
C ALA A 420 -30.86 -20.77 15.82
N GLU A 421 -30.99 -20.20 17.02
CA GLU A 421 -30.57 -18.83 17.32
C GLU A 421 -29.05 -18.75 17.31
N GLU A 422 -28.49 -18.07 16.31
CA GLU A 422 -27.16 -17.47 16.40
C GLU A 422 -27.30 -15.95 16.20
N ASN A 423 -26.90 -15.21 17.23
CA ASN A 423 -27.08 -13.78 17.39
C ASN A 423 -26.51 -12.96 16.24
N SER A 424 -27.40 -12.40 15.42
CA SER A 424 -27.10 -11.26 14.54
C SER A 424 -27.39 -9.97 15.31
N GLU A 425 -26.35 -9.31 15.84
CA GLU A 425 -26.47 -7.92 16.30
C GLU A 425 -26.63 -6.99 15.09
N ARG A 426 -27.86 -6.90 14.56
CA ARG A 426 -28.31 -5.67 13.91
C ARG A 426 -28.26 -4.57 14.97
N LEU A 427 -27.41 -3.56 14.79
CA LEU A 427 -27.44 -2.34 15.61
C LEU A 427 -28.88 -1.81 15.59
N GLN A 428 -29.56 -1.88 16.74
CA GLN A 428 -30.85 -1.23 16.93
C GLN A 428 -30.63 0.29 16.78
N PRO A 429 -31.42 0.99 15.94
CA PRO A 429 -31.29 2.44 15.83
C PRO A 429 -31.53 3.07 17.19
N GLY A 430 -30.64 3.96 17.60
CA GLY A 430 -30.70 4.58 18.93
C GLY A 430 -31.93 5.47 19.10
N VAL A 431 -32.24 5.81 20.36
CA VAL A 431 -33.49 6.50 20.73
C VAL A 431 -33.61 7.85 20.04
N ALA A 432 -32.52 8.60 19.88
CA ALA A 432 -32.54 9.90 19.21
C ALA A 432 -32.76 9.76 17.69
N GLN A 433 -32.13 8.77 17.05
CA GLN A 433 -32.27 8.53 15.62
C GLN A 433 -33.69 8.09 15.25
N GLN A 434 -34.27 7.15 16.01
CA GLN A 434 -35.67 6.74 15.82
C GLN A 434 -36.64 7.91 16.01
N TRP A 435 -36.38 8.75 17.01
CA TRP A 435 -37.22 9.92 17.26
C TRP A 435 -37.16 10.92 16.10
N ILE A 436 -35.97 11.24 15.58
CA ILE A 436 -35.82 12.13 14.41
C ILE A 436 -36.57 11.56 13.20
N GLN A 437 -36.45 10.25 12.95
CA GLN A 437 -37.15 9.61 11.84
C GLN A 437 -38.67 9.71 11.98
N SER A 438 -39.21 9.48 13.18
CA SER A 438 -40.65 9.59 13.44
C SER A 438 -41.20 11.02 13.31
N LYS A 439 -40.34 12.03 13.45
CA LYS A 439 -40.68 13.46 13.48
C LYS A 439 -40.12 14.25 12.30
N ARG A 440 -39.63 13.58 11.24
CA ARG A 440 -38.87 14.20 10.13
C ARG A 440 -39.55 15.43 9.54
N GLU A 441 -40.81 15.31 9.13
CA GLU A 441 -41.54 16.43 8.48
C GLU A 441 -41.87 17.56 9.47
N GLU A 442 -42.13 17.24 10.74
CA GLU A 442 -42.33 18.25 11.78
C GLU A 442 -41.03 19.04 12.02
N ILE A 443 -39.87 18.36 12.04
CA ILE A 443 -38.55 18.99 12.18
C ILE A 443 -38.27 19.89 10.97
N VAL A 444 -38.52 19.43 9.74
CA VAL A 444 -38.32 20.22 8.52
C VAL A 444 -39.18 21.49 8.50
N SER A 445 -40.40 21.40 9.01
CA SER A 445 -41.33 22.53 9.09
C SER A 445 -40.92 23.54 10.18
N GLN A 446 -40.53 23.05 11.35
CA GLN A 446 -40.31 23.87 12.54
C GLN A 446 -38.87 24.41 12.65
N MET A 447 -37.85 23.62 12.30
CA MET A 447 -36.44 23.97 12.50
C MET A 447 -36.09 25.32 11.86
N THR A 448 -35.71 26.28 12.71
CA THR A 448 -35.30 27.62 12.28
C THR A 448 -33.90 27.61 11.66
N GLU A 449 -33.59 28.60 10.84
CA GLU A 449 -32.25 28.73 10.24
C GLU A 449 -31.15 28.94 11.31
N ALA A 450 -31.48 29.63 12.40
CA ALA A 450 -30.59 29.77 13.56
C ALA A 450 -30.32 28.42 14.24
N CYS A 451 -31.36 27.60 14.44
CA CYS A 451 -31.20 26.25 15.01
C CYS A 451 -30.38 25.35 14.07
N LEU A 452 -30.60 25.45 12.76
CA LEU A 452 -29.84 24.69 11.76
C LEU A 452 -28.35 25.03 11.80
N ASN A 453 -28.00 26.32 11.78
CA ASN A 453 -26.61 26.74 11.82
C ASN A 453 -25.94 26.32 13.13
N GLN A 454 -26.62 26.49 14.28
CA GLN A 454 -26.09 26.02 15.56
C GLN A 454 -25.92 24.49 15.63
N SER A 455 -26.79 23.72 14.97
CA SER A 455 -26.61 22.28 14.84
C SER A 455 -25.37 21.95 14.01
N LEU A 456 -25.20 22.60 12.86
CA LEU A 456 -24.03 22.39 12.00
C LEU A 456 -22.73 22.80 12.69
N ASP A 457 -22.70 23.94 13.39
CA ASP A 457 -21.54 24.41 14.15
C ASP A 457 -21.20 23.44 15.29
N ALA A 458 -22.21 22.95 16.02
CA ALA A 458 -22.02 21.97 17.08
C ALA A 458 -21.50 20.63 16.55
N LEU A 459 -22.00 20.19 15.39
CA LEU A 459 -21.54 18.97 14.72
C LEU A 459 -20.09 19.13 14.21
N LEU A 460 -19.75 20.28 13.60
CA LEU A 460 -18.38 20.59 13.17
C LEU A 460 -17.42 20.65 14.37
N SER A 461 -17.81 21.31 15.46
CA SER A 461 -16.96 21.45 16.66
C SER A 461 -16.67 20.12 17.37
N ARG A 462 -17.48 19.09 17.09
CA ARG A 462 -17.35 17.74 17.65
C ARG A 462 -16.81 16.74 16.64
N ASP A 463 -16.36 17.21 15.48
CA ASP A 463 -15.89 16.37 14.36
C ASP A 463 -16.92 15.29 13.93
N LEU A 464 -18.23 15.58 14.11
CA LEU A 464 -19.33 14.67 13.76
C LEU A 464 -19.85 14.89 12.33
N ILE A 465 -19.49 15.99 11.68
CA ILE A 465 -19.80 16.26 10.27
C ILE A 465 -18.52 16.66 9.53
N MET A 466 -18.29 16.09 8.35
CA MET A 466 -17.15 16.43 7.50
C MET A 466 -17.38 17.78 6.80
N LYS A 467 -16.32 18.43 6.35
CA LYS A 467 -16.41 19.74 5.69
C LYS A 467 -17.22 19.66 4.39
N GLU A 468 -17.10 18.56 3.66
CA GLU A 468 -17.83 18.30 2.42
C GLU A 468 -19.35 18.15 2.69
N ASP A 469 -19.72 17.44 3.75
CA ASP A 469 -21.12 17.26 4.17
C ASP A 469 -21.73 18.57 4.69
N TYR A 470 -20.94 19.38 5.41
CA TYR A 470 -21.33 20.73 5.81
C TYR A 470 -21.58 21.64 4.59
N GLU A 471 -20.69 21.60 3.59
CA GLU A 471 -20.85 22.34 2.34
C GLU A 471 -22.09 21.83 1.57
N LEU A 472 -22.34 20.53 1.56
CA LEU A 472 -23.51 19.92 0.93
C LEU A 472 -24.83 20.40 1.56
N VAL A 473 -24.87 20.59 2.89
CA VAL A 473 -26.03 21.16 3.58
C VAL A 473 -26.12 22.66 3.33
N SER A 474 -25.03 23.41 3.54
CA SER A 474 -25.05 24.87 3.52
C SER A 474 -25.31 25.47 2.14
N THR A 475 -24.92 24.79 1.07
CA THR A 475 -25.13 25.20 -0.33
C THR A 475 -26.55 24.99 -0.83
N LYS A 476 -27.43 24.29 -0.11
CA LYS A 476 -28.82 24.11 -0.55
C LYS A 476 -29.58 25.44 -0.56
N PRO A 477 -30.43 25.69 -1.57
CA PRO A 477 -31.01 27.00 -1.83
C PRO A 477 -32.09 27.42 -0.81
N THR A 478 -32.76 26.47 -0.16
CA THR A 478 -33.86 26.76 0.78
C THR A 478 -33.59 26.14 2.15
N ARG A 479 -34.03 26.81 3.22
CA ARG A 479 -33.99 26.26 4.60
C ARG A 479 -34.50 24.82 4.65
N THR A 480 -35.65 24.56 4.04
CA THR A 480 -36.28 23.24 3.97
C THR A 480 -35.36 22.19 3.33
N SER A 481 -34.70 22.52 2.22
CA SER A 481 -33.73 21.62 1.58
C SER A 481 -32.45 21.42 2.41
N LYS A 482 -32.00 22.45 3.14
CA LYS A 482 -30.86 22.33 4.06
C LYS A 482 -31.20 21.39 5.22
N VAL A 483 -32.36 21.57 5.85
CA VAL A 483 -32.82 20.70 6.96
C VAL A 483 -33.00 19.26 6.49
N ARG A 484 -33.62 19.03 5.32
CA ARG A 484 -33.73 17.67 4.78
C ARG A 484 -32.37 17.02 4.53
N GLN A 485 -31.44 17.74 3.91
CA GLN A 485 -30.08 17.25 3.70
C GLN A 485 -29.37 16.91 5.01
N LEU A 486 -29.57 17.73 6.07
CA LEU A 486 -29.04 17.44 7.40
C LEU A 486 -29.65 16.16 8.00
N LEU A 487 -30.96 15.96 7.84
CA LEU A 487 -31.65 14.75 8.33
C LEU A 487 -31.25 13.50 7.54
N ASP A 488 -31.01 13.62 6.22
CA ASP A 488 -30.47 12.54 5.40
C ASP A 488 -29.08 12.11 5.91
N ILE A 489 -28.22 13.09 6.24
CA ILE A 489 -26.90 12.83 6.84
C ILE A 489 -27.07 12.21 8.24
N THR A 490 -28.08 12.62 9.00
CA THR A 490 -28.37 12.05 10.33
C THR A 490 -28.70 10.56 10.26
N ASP A 491 -29.46 10.14 9.23
CA ASP A 491 -29.76 8.73 9.00
C ASP A 491 -28.49 7.89 8.74
N ILE A 492 -27.46 8.51 8.15
CA ILE A 492 -26.17 7.88 7.82
C ILE A 492 -25.21 7.88 9.01
N GLN A 493 -25.11 9.00 9.73
CA GLN A 493 -24.12 9.21 10.80
C GLN A 493 -24.50 8.55 12.14
N GLY A 494 -25.78 8.22 12.35
CA GLY A 494 -26.24 7.42 13.48
C GLY A 494 -26.51 8.21 14.78
N GLU A 495 -26.60 7.49 15.90
CA GLU A 495 -27.18 7.99 17.15
C GLU A 495 -26.48 9.22 17.75
N GLU A 496 -25.14 9.30 17.76
CA GLU A 496 -24.43 10.44 18.35
C GLU A 496 -24.66 11.74 17.57
N PHE A 497 -24.80 11.64 16.25
CA PHE A 497 -25.17 12.77 15.39
C PHE A 497 -26.61 13.22 15.68
N ALA A 498 -27.53 12.25 15.78
CA ALA A 498 -28.92 12.49 16.12
C ALA A 498 -29.06 13.17 17.49
N LYS A 499 -28.30 12.75 18.50
CA LYS A 499 -28.31 13.35 19.85
C LYS A 499 -27.97 14.84 19.83
N VAL A 500 -26.98 15.25 19.05
CA VAL A 500 -26.61 16.67 18.93
C VAL A 500 -27.74 17.48 18.32
N ILE A 501 -28.39 16.96 17.27
CA ILE A 501 -29.52 17.64 16.62
C ILE A 501 -30.71 17.75 17.57
N VAL A 502 -31.09 16.66 18.24
CA VAL A 502 -32.19 16.69 19.21
C VAL A 502 -31.90 17.67 20.34
N GLN A 503 -30.67 17.70 20.86
CA GLN A 503 -30.28 18.67 21.88
C GLN A 503 -30.41 20.11 21.37
N LYS A 504 -30.01 20.38 20.13
CA LYS A 504 -30.11 21.73 19.55
C LYS A 504 -31.54 22.15 19.26
N LEU A 505 -32.41 21.21 18.87
CA LEU A 505 -33.85 21.45 18.75
C LEU A 505 -34.46 21.81 20.11
N LYS A 506 -34.03 21.13 21.18
CA LYS A 506 -34.46 21.40 22.56
C LYS A 506 -33.93 22.75 23.07
N ASP A 507 -32.64 23.04 22.88
CA ASP A 507 -32.00 24.30 23.29
C ASP A 507 -32.67 25.52 22.61
N ASN A 508 -33.05 25.38 21.34
CA ASN A 508 -33.71 26.42 20.56
C ASN A 508 -35.24 26.46 20.75
N LYS A 509 -35.76 25.81 21.80
CA LYS A 509 -37.17 25.82 22.21
C LYS A 509 -38.12 25.59 21.02
N GLN A 510 -37.85 24.58 20.20
CA GLN A 510 -38.74 24.18 19.10
C GLN A 510 -39.97 23.44 19.65
N MET A 511 -40.78 24.15 20.47
CA MET A 511 -41.77 23.59 21.40
C MET A 511 -42.82 22.68 20.74
N GLY A 512 -43.11 22.85 19.45
CA GLY A 512 -44.01 21.98 18.69
C GLY A 512 -43.43 20.60 18.36
N LEU A 513 -42.22 20.29 18.82
CA LEU A 513 -41.59 18.96 18.72
C LEU A 513 -41.60 18.20 20.05
N GLN A 514 -42.22 18.71 21.11
CA GLN A 514 -42.28 17.97 22.38
C GLN A 514 -43.17 16.70 22.29
N PRO A 515 -42.88 15.64 23.07
CA PRO A 515 -41.75 15.51 24.00
C PRO A 515 -40.44 15.09 23.30
N TYR A 516 -39.32 15.64 23.75
CA TYR A 516 -37.98 15.21 23.33
C TYR A 516 -37.56 13.94 24.10
N PRO A 517 -36.78 13.04 23.49
CA PRO A 517 -36.27 11.86 24.18
C PRO A 517 -35.28 12.26 25.29
N GLU A 518 -35.22 11.46 26.36
CA GLU A 518 -34.23 11.64 27.43
C GLU A 518 -32.85 11.20 26.94
N ILE A 519 -32.02 12.18 26.56
CA ILE A 519 -30.67 11.94 26.08
C ILE A 519 -29.67 12.34 27.18
N LEU A 520 -28.89 11.38 27.67
CA LEU A 520 -27.73 11.63 28.54
C LEU A 520 -26.55 12.07 27.66
N ILE A 521 -26.19 13.36 27.71
CA ILE A 521 -25.00 13.89 27.03
C ILE A 521 -23.96 14.20 28.09
N VAL A 522 -22.79 13.56 28.03
CA VAL A 522 -21.62 13.93 28.84
C VAL A 522 -21.13 15.29 28.33
N SER A 523 -21.48 16.37 29.02
CA SER A 523 -21.01 17.71 28.68
C SER A 523 -19.62 17.94 29.28
N GLN A 524 -18.57 17.95 28.46
CA GLN A 524 -17.37 18.73 28.81
C GLN A 524 -17.70 20.20 28.57
N SER A 525 -17.86 20.96 29.65
CA SER A 525 -18.03 22.41 29.61
C SER A 525 -16.66 23.09 29.73
N PRO A 526 -16.46 24.25 29.08
CA PRO A 526 -15.24 25.03 29.23
C PRO A 526 -15.24 25.72 30.59
N SER A 527 -14.17 25.53 31.35
CA SER A 527 -13.98 26.09 32.69
C SER A 527 -13.96 27.63 32.66
N LEU A 528 -15.04 28.23 33.15
CA LEU A 528 -15.09 29.61 33.61
C LEU A 528 -14.28 29.72 34.93
N SER A 529 -13.16 30.43 34.88
CA SER A 529 -12.38 30.81 36.06
C SER A 529 -13.13 31.86 36.88
N ILE A 530 -13.80 31.41 37.94
CA ILE A 530 -14.31 32.28 39.00
C ILE A 530 -13.15 32.63 39.93
N LEU A 531 -12.65 33.86 39.78
CA LEU A 531 -11.94 34.57 40.84
C LEU A 531 -12.95 34.90 41.95
N LYS A 532 -12.84 34.22 43.09
CA LYS A 532 -13.33 34.72 44.38
C LYS A 532 -12.23 34.66 45.42
N ASN A 533 -11.79 35.87 45.78
CA ASN A 533 -11.20 36.22 47.06
C ASN A 533 -11.96 35.58 48.23
N ASN A 534 -11.21 35.23 49.28
CA ASN A 534 -11.45 35.56 50.69
C ASN A 534 -10.18 35.09 51.45
N THR A 535 -9.26 35.97 51.86
CA THR A 535 -9.22 36.59 53.21
C THR A 535 -9.90 35.77 54.31
N LEU A 536 -9.07 35.13 55.14
CA LEU A 536 -8.83 35.50 56.54
C LEU A 536 -7.48 34.92 57.00
#